data_AF-A0A968Q725-F1
#
_entry.id   AF-A0A968Q725-F1
#
_cell.length_a   1.000
_cell.length_b   1.000
_cell.length_c   1.000
_cell.angle_alpha   90.00
_cell.angle_beta   90.00
_cell.angle_gamma   90.00
#
_symmetry.space_group_name_H-M   'P 1'
#
loop_
_entity.id
_entity.type
_entity.pdbx_description
1 polymer ?
#
loop_
_entity_poly.entity_id
_entity_poly.type
_entity_poly.pdbx_seq_one_letter_code
_entity_poly.pdbx_strand_id
1 'polypeptide(L)'
;MRTGQEILSAPGNQLQAFQDQGQYWDAWNIAPDYQAHPLDDFELQHMEWVERGPCRQSIRVVRGFGQSTFVQDYRLEVQSPCLVIHTEVDWQEPRCWSRRRFPSR
;
A
#
# COMPACT_ATOMS: atom_id res chain seq x y z
N MET A 1 -18.94 -17.26 -14.08
CA MET A 1 -19.75 -16.02 -14.24
C MET A 1 -18.99 -14.88 -13.57
N ARG A 2 -18.77 -13.74 -14.26
CA ARG A 2 -18.30 -12.50 -13.61
C ARG A 2 -19.53 -11.83 -13.00
N THR A 3 -19.50 -11.52 -11.71
CA THR A 3 -20.69 -11.06 -10.97
C THR A 3 -21.04 -9.59 -11.21
N GLY A 4 -20.19 -8.81 -11.89
CA GLY A 4 -20.42 -7.38 -12.12
C GLY A 4 -20.52 -6.56 -10.82
N GLN A 5 -20.13 -7.16 -9.70
CA GLN A 5 -20.24 -6.58 -8.37
C GLN A 5 -18.95 -5.86 -7.99
N GLU A 6 -19.09 -4.72 -7.34
CA GLU A 6 -18.01 -4.06 -6.64
C GLU A 6 -17.63 -4.89 -5.40
N ILE A 7 -16.36 -5.31 -5.33
CA ILE A 7 -15.86 -6.23 -4.29
C ILE A 7 -15.34 -5.48 -3.05
N LEU A 8 -14.90 -4.23 -3.23
CA LEU A 8 -14.33 -3.41 -2.17
C LEU A 8 -15.41 -2.53 -1.54
N SER A 9 -15.40 -2.42 -0.21
CA SER A 9 -16.35 -1.57 0.54
C SER A 9 -15.88 -0.12 0.71
N ALA A 10 -14.60 0.14 0.43
CA ALA A 10 -13.94 1.44 0.46
C ALA A 10 -12.66 1.36 -0.41
N PRO A 11 -11.89 2.45 -0.63
CA PRO A 11 -10.66 2.39 -1.41
C PRO A 11 -9.74 1.26 -0.92
N GLY A 12 -9.40 0.34 -1.81
CA GLY A 12 -8.47 -0.75 -1.52
C GLY A 12 -7.02 -0.26 -1.54
N ASN A 13 -6.13 -1.11 -1.05
CA ASN A 13 -4.69 -0.86 -1.13
C ASN A 13 -4.24 0.40 -0.38
N GLN A 14 -4.91 0.75 0.73
CA GLN A 14 -4.57 1.90 1.55
C GLN A 14 -3.28 1.62 2.32
N LEU A 15 -2.24 2.42 2.07
CA LEU A 15 -1.05 2.47 2.91
C LEU A 15 -1.38 3.20 4.20
N GLN A 16 -0.98 2.63 5.33
CA GLN A 16 -1.18 3.19 6.66
C GLN A 16 0.13 3.12 7.42
N ALA A 17 0.51 4.20 8.10
CA ALA A 17 1.68 4.27 8.94
C ALA A 17 1.25 4.51 10.40
N PHE A 18 1.95 3.87 11.33
CA PHE A 18 1.67 3.96 12.76
C PHE A 18 2.98 4.18 13.53
N GLN A 19 2.90 4.96 14.59
CA GLN A 19 4.05 5.19 15.47
C GLN A 19 4.30 3.95 16.34
N ASP A 20 5.54 3.47 16.37
CA ASP A 20 5.95 2.34 17.19
C ASP A 20 6.66 2.86 18.46
N GLN A 21 5.89 3.09 19.52
CA GLN A 21 6.44 3.43 20.84
C GLN A 21 6.64 2.14 21.63
N GLY A 22 7.81 1.51 21.46
CA GLY A 22 8.15 0.25 22.11
C GLY A 22 8.21 0.34 23.65
N GLN A 23 7.50 -0.53 24.34
CA GLN A 23 7.92 -1.02 25.66
C GLN A 23 8.73 -2.30 25.44
N TYR A 24 10.05 -2.18 25.60
CA TYR A 24 11.07 -3.21 25.74
C TYR A 24 10.87 -4.49 24.88
N TRP A 25 11.73 -4.65 23.88
CA TRP A 25 11.79 -5.73 22.85
C TRP A 25 11.16 -5.38 21.48
N ASP A 26 11.56 -4.22 20.96
CA ASP A 26 11.09 -3.52 19.75
C ASP A 26 11.10 -4.30 18.41
N ALA A 27 11.68 -5.50 18.34
CA ALA A 27 11.81 -6.26 17.09
C ALA A 27 10.80 -7.41 16.92
N TRP A 28 9.95 -7.67 17.92
CA TRP A 28 9.09 -8.87 17.94
C TRP A 28 7.61 -8.61 18.20
N ASN A 29 7.24 -7.45 18.75
CA ASN A 29 5.86 -7.13 19.11
C ASN A 29 5.39 -5.86 18.39
N ILE A 30 4.21 -5.93 17.79
CA ILE A 30 3.45 -4.73 17.40
C ILE A 30 2.85 -4.18 18.69
N ALA A 31 3.12 -2.92 19.05
CA ALA A 31 2.57 -2.29 20.26
C ALA A 31 1.03 -2.42 20.27
N PRO A 32 0.39 -2.89 21.35
CA PRO A 32 -1.05 -3.19 21.37
C PRO A 32 -1.96 -1.96 21.15
N ASP A 33 -1.44 -0.75 21.34
CA ASP A 33 -2.12 0.54 21.18
C ASP A 33 -1.77 1.30 19.89
N TYR A 34 -1.04 0.66 18.95
CA TYR A 34 -0.61 1.31 17.69
C TYR A 34 -1.74 1.98 16.90
N GLN A 35 -2.96 1.44 16.96
CA GLN A 35 -4.13 1.98 16.25
C GLN A 35 -4.57 3.36 16.78
N ALA A 36 -4.16 3.73 18.00
CA ALA A 36 -4.46 5.03 18.59
C ALA A 36 -3.53 6.15 18.09
N HIS A 37 -2.47 5.80 17.34
CA HIS A 37 -1.45 6.74 16.86
C HIS A 37 -1.19 6.61 15.35
N PRO A 38 -2.18 6.95 14.50
CA PRO A 38 -1.96 7.05 13.07
C PRO A 38 -0.96 8.17 12.78
N LEU A 39 0.00 7.89 11.90
CA LEU A 39 0.89 8.90 11.33
C LEU A 39 0.26 9.48 10.06
N ASP A 40 0.85 10.57 9.56
CA ASP A 40 0.36 11.31 8.38
C ASP A 40 0.12 10.42 7.15
N ASP A 41 -0.77 10.87 6.28
CA ASP A 41 -1.12 10.14 5.07
C ASP A 41 0.04 10.10 4.05
N PHE A 42 0.07 9.04 3.24
CA PHE A 42 1.04 8.88 2.16
C PHE A 42 0.70 9.81 0.98
N GLU A 43 1.52 10.84 0.79
CA GLU A 43 1.34 11.85 -0.27
C GLU A 43 1.65 11.27 -1.65
N LEU A 44 0.76 11.52 -2.62
CA LEU A 44 1.01 11.12 -4.01
C LEU A 44 2.06 12.05 -4.62
N GLN A 45 3.21 11.48 -4.98
CA GLN A 45 4.29 12.24 -5.63
C GLN A 45 4.21 12.11 -7.16
N HIS A 46 4.03 10.89 -7.65
CA HIS A 46 4.03 10.63 -9.10
C HIS A 46 3.10 9.49 -9.47
N MET A 47 2.53 9.57 -10.67
CA MET A 47 1.75 8.48 -11.25
C MET A 47 1.96 8.45 -12.75
N GLU A 48 2.35 7.28 -13.26
CA GLU A 48 2.62 7.11 -14.67
C GLU A 48 2.26 5.73 -15.16
N TRP A 49 2.15 5.61 -16.48
CA TRP A 49 2.00 4.31 -17.11
C TRP A 49 3.37 3.74 -17.42
N VAL A 50 3.66 2.56 -16.89
CA VAL A 50 4.89 1.81 -17.19
C VAL A 50 4.70 0.95 -18.42
N GLU A 51 3.47 0.47 -18.64
CA GLU A 51 3.13 -0.37 -19.79
C GLU A 51 1.70 -0.14 -20.25
N ARG A 52 1.52 0.08 -21.54
CA ARG A 52 0.21 0.22 -22.20
C ARG A 52 0.07 -0.77 -23.37
N GLY A 53 0.32 -2.04 -23.09
CA GLY A 53 0.26 -3.11 -24.08
C GLY A 53 -1.16 -3.68 -24.26
N PRO A 54 -1.42 -4.38 -25.38
CA PRO A 54 -2.70 -5.07 -25.59
C PRO A 54 -2.89 -6.28 -24.66
N CYS A 55 -1.79 -6.89 -24.20
CA CYS A 55 -1.83 -8.06 -23.32
C CYS A 55 -1.70 -7.70 -21.84
N ARG A 56 -1.05 -6.58 -21.52
CA ARG A 56 -0.78 -6.18 -20.15
C ARG A 56 -0.74 -4.66 -20.03
N GLN A 57 -1.32 -4.19 -18.93
CA GLN A 57 -1.36 -2.78 -18.55
C GLN A 57 -0.72 -2.63 -17.18
N SER A 58 0.13 -1.62 -17.03
CA SER A 58 0.74 -1.30 -15.74
C SER A 58 0.85 0.19 -15.46
N ILE A 59 0.44 0.56 -14.26
CA ILE A 59 0.56 1.92 -13.72
C ILE A 59 1.51 1.86 -12.52
N ARG A 60 2.46 2.78 -12.47
CA ARG A 60 3.31 3.04 -11.32
C ARG A 60 2.77 4.22 -10.54
N VAL A 61 2.69 4.05 -9.23
CA VAL A 61 2.31 5.09 -8.27
C VAL A 61 3.45 5.24 -7.28
N VAL A 62 3.98 6.45 -7.15
CA VAL A 62 5.02 6.80 -6.17
C VAL A 62 4.40 7.66 -5.09
N ARG A 63 4.61 7.28 -3.83
CA ARG A 63 4.15 8.03 -2.67
C ARG A 63 5.29 8.32 -1.70
N GLY A 64 5.26 9.50 -1.10
CA GLY A 64 6.17 9.90 -0.04
C GLY A 64 5.52 9.73 1.33
N PHE A 65 6.34 9.44 2.33
CA PHE A 65 5.97 9.51 3.75
C PHE A 65 7.22 9.86 4.56
N GLY A 66 7.28 11.07 5.11
CA GLY A 66 8.51 11.57 5.72
C GLY A 66 9.67 11.61 4.71
N GLN A 67 10.74 10.89 4.99
CA GLN A 67 11.88 10.66 4.10
C GLN A 67 11.80 9.33 3.33
N SER A 68 10.75 8.53 3.59
CA SER A 68 10.53 7.23 2.97
C SER A 68 9.77 7.35 1.65
N THR A 69 10.06 6.45 0.73
CA THR A 69 9.43 6.42 -0.59
C THR A 69 8.83 5.05 -0.87
N PHE A 70 7.58 5.05 -1.35
CA PHE A 70 6.84 3.85 -1.72
C PHE A 70 6.58 3.86 -3.22
N VAL A 71 7.06 2.84 -3.92
CA VAL A 71 6.82 2.65 -5.35
C VAL A 71 5.92 1.44 -5.53
N GLN A 72 4.79 1.63 -6.19
CA GLN A 72 3.82 0.57 -6.43
C GLN A 72 3.51 0.40 -7.92
N ASP A 73 3.74 -0.81 -8.43
CA ASP A 73 3.32 -1.19 -9.78
C ASP A 73 2.03 -2.01 -9.70
N TYR A 74 0.96 -1.43 -10.21
CA TYR A 74 -0.31 -2.11 -10.43
C TYR A 74 -0.27 -2.74 -11.81
N ARG A 75 -0.44 -4.05 -11.91
CA ARG A 75 -0.34 -4.83 -13.15
C ARG A 75 -1.62 -5.62 -13.37
N LEU A 76 -2.21 -5.42 -14.54
CA LEU A 76 -3.39 -6.15 -14.98
C LEU A 76 -3.10 -6.80 -16.35
N GLU A 77 -3.24 -8.11 -16.40
CA GLU A 77 -3.11 -8.90 -17.62
C GLU A 77 -4.47 -9.15 -18.26
N VAL A 78 -4.50 -9.22 -19.59
CA VAL A 78 -5.72 -9.52 -20.33
C VAL A 78 -6.27 -10.88 -19.91
N GLN A 79 -7.59 -10.95 -19.72
CA GLN A 79 -8.29 -12.16 -19.27
C GLN A 79 -7.90 -12.67 -17.87
N SER A 80 -6.99 -12.01 -17.14
CA SER A 80 -6.73 -12.31 -15.74
C SER A 80 -7.85 -11.75 -14.84
N PRO A 81 -8.35 -12.53 -13.87
CA PRO A 81 -9.26 -12.01 -12.85
C PRO A 81 -8.52 -11.27 -11.72
N CYS A 82 -7.18 -11.27 -11.72
CA CYS A 82 -6.36 -10.80 -10.62
C CYS A 82 -5.59 -9.52 -10.97
N LEU A 83 -5.67 -8.52 -10.09
CA LEU A 83 -4.76 -7.36 -10.09
C LEU A 83 -3.52 -7.72 -9.26
N VAL A 84 -2.35 -7.67 -9.87
CA VAL A 84 -1.07 -7.88 -9.17
C VAL A 84 -0.52 -6.53 -8.75
N ILE A 85 -0.09 -6.41 -7.49
CA ILE A 85 0.47 -5.18 -6.93
C ILE A 85 1.87 -5.50 -6.42
N HIS A 86 2.90 -4.99 -7.10
CA HIS A 86 4.26 -5.02 -6.59
C HIS A 86 4.51 -3.74 -5.80
N THR A 87 5.09 -3.86 -4.61
CA THR A 87 5.43 -2.72 -3.76
C THR A 87 6.91 -2.80 -3.42
N GLU A 88 7.64 -1.75 -3.76
CA GLU A 88 9.00 -1.50 -3.34
C GLU A 88 8.98 -0.33 -2.34
N VAL A 89 9.75 -0.46 -1.27
CA VAL A 89 9.76 0.53 -0.18
C VAL A 89 11.21 0.86 0.15
N ASP A 90 11.57 2.12 -0.03
CA ASP A 90 12.75 2.70 0.62
C ASP A 90 12.30 3.27 1.96
N TRP A 91 12.52 2.49 3.02
CA TRP A 91 12.05 2.82 4.37
C TRP A 91 13.17 3.45 5.18
N GLN A 92 12.97 4.71 5.58
CA GLN A 92 13.96 5.49 6.31
C GLN A 92 13.44 5.95 7.69
N GLU A 93 12.17 5.68 8.03
CA GLU A 93 11.62 6.17 9.30
C GLU A 93 11.97 5.29 10.51
N PRO A 94 12.67 5.83 11.52
CA PRO A 94 12.93 5.11 12.75
C PRO A 94 11.66 5.01 13.60
N ARG A 95 11.41 3.84 14.22
CA ARG A 95 10.29 3.59 15.14
C ARG A 95 8.90 3.86 14.54
N CYS A 96 8.74 3.54 13.27
CA CYS A 96 7.45 3.61 12.59
C CYS A 96 7.22 2.27 11.88
N TRP A 97 5.95 1.87 11.76
CA TRP A 97 5.55 0.67 11.03
C TRP A 97 4.52 0.99 9.95
N SER A 98 4.58 0.30 8.81
CA SER A 98 3.63 0.47 7.71
C SER A 98 2.82 -0.80 7.42
N ARG A 99 1.55 -0.61 7.06
CA ARG A 99 0.60 -1.66 6.69
C ARG A 99 -0.17 -1.28 5.44
N ARG A 100 -0.68 -2.31 4.75
CA ARG A 100 -1.63 -2.18 3.65
C ARG A 100 -3.00 -2.73 4.05
N ARG A 101 -4.07 -1.97 3.77
CA ARG A 101 -5.46 -2.36 4.06
C ARG A 101 -6.27 -2.56 2.79
N PHE A 102 -6.98 -3.70 2.72
CA PHE A 102 -7.99 -4.01 1.71
C PHE A 102 -9.33 -4.25 2.41
N PRO A 103 -10.23 -3.26 2.42
CA PRO A 103 -11.55 -3.43 3.02
C PRO A 103 -12.44 -4.22 2.05
N SER A 104 -12.83 -5.43 2.46
CA SER A 104 -13.84 -6.24 1.77
C SER A 104 -15.24 -5.87 2.27
N ARG A 105 -16.25 -6.12 1.43
CA ARG A 105 -17.66 -6.08 1.83
C ARG A 105 -18.05 -7.30 2.67
#